data_AF-A0A518LPP0-F1
#
_entry.id   AF-A0A518LPP0-F1
#
_cell.length_a   1.000
_cell.length_b   1.000
_cell.length_c   1.000
_cell.angle_alpha   90.00
_cell.angle_beta   90.00
_cell.angle_gamma   90.00
#
_symmetry.space_group_name_H-M   'P 1'
#
loop_
_entity.id
_entity.type
_entity.pdbx_description
1 polymer ?
#
loop_
_entity_poly.entity_id
_entity_poly.type
_entity_poly.pdbx_seq_one_letter_code
_entity_poly.pdbx_strand_id
1 'polypeptide(L)'
;MTTSLHSLAGFAFALTLVVAAVEQNALAGSPGGDPIPITNAGFESNPVATNCFAGLTPTGWTLYDPTGIFDGAVDAIGALNTQPGGPHFVDGAPEGDHVALVFLQGDIGRGPMGLVQTLGASLETDTIYTLTAHVGNIASGQGPPPCDVFGFFDLDGFPGYQVQLLAGGVVIAQDNNTLTGTIPDGHWAVSTVQIAIGPSHPQAGQPLAVRLINLNQIDTPMDPGIEVDFDDIRLLRGCPAIGDLDDSGDADLPDVPLFVDVLLGLDTDPQHIAQSDLNCSQTTDGSDIALFIQALLN
;
A
#
# COMPACT_ATOMS: atom_id res chain seq x y z
N MET A 1 -68.89 -10.82 11.73
CA MET A 1 -67.78 -11.66 11.24
C MET A 1 -67.32 -11.08 9.91
N THR A 2 -66.27 -10.26 9.93
CA THR A 2 -65.53 -9.79 8.75
C THR A 2 -64.24 -9.17 9.28
N THR A 3 -63.22 -10.01 9.41
CA THR A 3 -61.85 -9.61 9.75
C THR A 3 -61.16 -9.09 8.50
N SER A 4 -60.74 -7.83 8.52
CA SER A 4 -59.91 -7.20 7.50
C SER A 4 -58.44 -7.49 7.82
N LEU A 5 -57.79 -8.28 6.97
CA LEU A 5 -56.34 -8.44 6.93
C LEU A 5 -55.75 -7.27 6.14
N HIS A 6 -55.16 -6.31 6.84
CA HIS A 6 -54.19 -5.38 6.27
C HIS A 6 -52.84 -5.67 6.92
N SER A 7 -51.76 -5.38 6.17
CA SER A 7 -50.36 -5.36 6.58
C SER A 7 -49.63 -6.71 6.58
N LEU A 8 -48.87 -6.97 5.50
CA LEU A 8 -47.54 -7.61 5.51
C LEU A 8 -46.84 -7.65 4.13
N ALA A 9 -47.37 -7.00 3.09
CA ALA A 9 -46.74 -6.95 1.76
C ALA A 9 -45.90 -5.69 1.49
N GLY A 10 -45.80 -4.76 2.44
CA GLY A 10 -45.15 -3.45 2.24
C GLY A 10 -43.66 -3.37 2.61
N PHE A 11 -43.10 -4.38 3.28
CA PHE A 11 -41.72 -4.33 3.78
C PHE A 11 -40.70 -5.13 2.96
N ALA A 12 -41.16 -5.95 2.01
CA ALA A 12 -40.29 -6.84 1.24
C ALA A 12 -39.88 -6.28 -0.15
N PHE A 13 -40.26 -5.04 -0.47
CA PHE A 13 -40.00 -4.44 -1.79
C PHE A 13 -38.94 -3.33 -1.80
N ALA A 14 -38.41 -2.94 -0.64
CA ALA A 14 -37.35 -1.93 -0.55
C ALA A 14 -35.93 -2.52 -0.63
N LEU A 15 -35.75 -3.83 -0.44
CA LEU A 15 -34.41 -4.46 -0.40
C LEU A 15 -33.95 -5.05 -1.75
N THR A 16 -34.84 -5.16 -2.74
CA THR A 16 -34.53 -5.83 -4.01
C THR A 16 -34.14 -4.86 -5.14
N LEU A 17 -34.13 -3.54 -4.89
CA LEU A 17 -33.89 -2.53 -5.94
C LEU A 17 -32.60 -1.71 -5.79
N VAL A 18 -31.69 -2.12 -4.90
CA VAL A 18 -30.34 -1.52 -4.78
C VAL A 18 -29.27 -2.35 -5.54
N VAL A 19 -29.59 -3.57 -5.97
CA VAL A 19 -28.62 -4.50 -6.57
C VAL A 19 -28.39 -4.28 -8.09
N ALA A 20 -29.14 -3.41 -8.77
CA ALA A 20 -29.12 -3.32 -10.23
C ALA A 20 -28.37 -2.11 -10.84
N ALA A 21 -27.63 -1.32 -10.05
CA ALA A 21 -26.94 -0.11 -10.54
C ALA A 21 -25.41 -0.07 -10.31
N VAL A 22 -24.77 -1.19 -9.94
CA VAL A 22 -23.32 -1.25 -9.66
C VAL A 22 -22.56 -2.09 -10.68
N GLU A 23 -22.89 -1.98 -11.98
CA GLU A 23 -22.19 -2.77 -13.01
C GLU A 23 -21.51 -1.97 -14.12
N GLN A 24 -21.43 -0.64 -14.05
CA GLN A 24 -20.63 0.13 -15.02
C GLN A 24 -19.95 1.35 -14.39
N ASN A 25 -18.87 1.11 -13.63
CA ASN A 25 -17.70 1.98 -13.59
C ASN A 25 -16.55 1.28 -12.86
N ALA A 26 -15.84 0.41 -13.59
CA ALA A 26 -14.48 0.05 -13.21
C ALA A 26 -13.57 1.25 -13.52
N LEU A 27 -13.50 2.19 -12.58
CA LEU A 27 -12.31 3.02 -12.41
C LEU A 27 -11.63 2.52 -11.14
N ALA A 28 -10.40 2.07 -11.28
CA ALA A 28 -9.51 1.65 -10.20
C ALA A 28 -9.09 2.86 -9.33
N GLY A 29 -10.05 3.45 -8.61
CA GLY A 29 -9.83 4.35 -7.48
C GLY A 29 -10.14 3.57 -6.20
N SER A 30 -9.09 3.23 -5.45
CA SER A 30 -9.19 2.54 -4.16
C SER A 30 -9.94 3.41 -3.12
N PRO A 31 -10.54 2.79 -2.08
CA PRO A 31 -11.60 3.36 -1.25
C PRO A 31 -11.09 4.43 -0.27
N GLY A 32 -11.78 5.58 -0.22
CA GLY A 32 -12.01 6.39 1.00
C GLY A 32 -10.87 7.21 1.63
N GLY A 33 -9.68 7.32 1.03
CA GLY A 33 -8.57 8.07 1.63
C GLY A 33 -8.01 9.21 0.77
N ASP A 34 -7.67 10.32 1.41
CA ASP A 34 -6.86 11.41 0.86
C ASP A 34 -5.44 10.91 0.56
N PRO A 35 -4.91 11.08 -0.66
CA PRO A 35 -3.52 10.73 -0.96
C PRO A 35 -2.55 11.68 -0.25
N ILE A 36 -1.56 11.11 0.44
CA ILE A 36 -0.40 11.85 0.94
C ILE A 36 0.69 11.84 -0.14
N PRO A 37 1.15 13.02 -0.61
CA PRO A 37 2.17 13.08 -1.64
C PRO A 37 3.49 12.42 -1.22
N ILE A 38 3.96 11.50 -2.07
CA ILE A 38 5.29 10.89 -2.02
C ILE A 38 6.05 11.37 -3.25
N THR A 39 7.26 11.88 -3.07
CA THR A 39 8.09 12.34 -4.20
C THR A 39 8.63 11.13 -4.95
N ASN A 40 8.45 11.10 -6.27
CA ASN A 40 8.95 10.03 -7.13
C ASN A 40 8.50 8.63 -6.65
N ALA A 41 7.19 8.49 -6.45
CA ALA A 41 6.60 7.33 -5.81
C ALA A 41 6.61 6.05 -6.67
N GLY A 42 6.66 6.19 -7.99
CA GLY A 42 6.92 5.10 -8.95
C GLY A 42 8.30 5.21 -9.63
N PHE A 43 9.25 5.89 -9.00
CA PHE A 43 10.65 5.91 -9.43
C PHE A 43 10.99 6.44 -10.84
N GLU A 44 10.03 7.00 -11.57
CA GLU A 44 10.15 7.53 -12.94
C GLU A 44 11.10 8.73 -13.13
N SER A 45 11.52 9.41 -12.07
CA SER A 45 12.31 10.64 -12.17
C SER A 45 13.78 10.41 -12.56
N ASN A 46 14.24 9.16 -12.59
CA ASN A 46 15.63 8.79 -12.88
C ASN A 46 15.67 7.86 -14.10
N PRO A 47 15.64 8.40 -15.33
CA PRO A 47 15.49 7.58 -16.52
C PRO A 47 16.70 6.65 -16.70
N VAL A 48 16.40 5.37 -16.92
CA VAL A 48 17.36 4.31 -17.24
C VAL A 48 17.04 3.76 -18.63
N ALA A 49 18.06 3.28 -19.35
CA ALA A 49 17.82 2.63 -20.64
C ALA A 49 16.90 1.41 -20.47
N THR A 50 16.07 1.12 -21.47
CA THR A 50 15.08 0.04 -21.41
C THR A 50 15.69 -1.30 -21.01
N ASN A 51 15.08 -1.97 -20.02
CA ASN A 51 15.54 -3.25 -19.46
C ASN A 51 16.97 -3.18 -18.88
N CYS A 52 17.44 -1.98 -18.53
CA CYS A 52 18.71 -1.77 -17.86
C CYS A 52 18.51 -1.22 -16.45
N PHE A 53 19.53 -1.41 -15.63
CA PHE A 53 19.61 -0.84 -14.29
C PHE A 53 20.68 0.25 -14.21
N ALA A 54 20.57 1.11 -13.20
CA ALA A 54 21.59 2.08 -12.85
C ALA A 54 21.71 2.19 -11.33
N GLY A 55 22.93 2.06 -10.81
CA GLY A 55 23.25 2.37 -9.41
C GLY A 55 23.17 3.88 -9.18
N LEU A 56 22.18 4.31 -8.40
CA LEU A 56 21.91 5.71 -8.07
C LEU A 56 21.01 5.79 -6.84
N THR A 57 20.97 6.95 -6.18
CA THR A 57 19.90 7.22 -5.20
C THR A 57 18.70 7.82 -5.94
N PRO A 58 17.52 7.18 -5.93
CA PRO A 58 16.34 7.72 -6.60
C PRO A 58 15.98 9.11 -6.08
N THR A 59 15.54 9.99 -6.96
CA THR A 59 15.19 11.38 -6.65
C THR A 59 14.12 11.40 -5.56
N GLY A 60 14.35 12.20 -4.50
CA GLY A 60 13.44 12.27 -3.35
C GLY A 60 13.63 11.18 -2.30
N TRP A 61 14.44 10.15 -2.57
CA TRP A 61 14.76 9.09 -1.62
C TRP A 61 16.19 9.25 -1.09
N THR A 62 16.47 8.58 0.02
CA THR A 62 17.80 8.53 0.63
C THR A 62 18.14 7.10 1.01
N LEU A 63 19.42 6.76 1.03
CA LEU A 63 19.90 5.45 1.50
C LEU A 63 19.53 5.25 2.97
N TYR A 64 18.88 4.12 3.25
CA TYR A 64 18.72 3.57 4.59
C TYR A 64 19.73 2.45 4.79
N ASP A 65 20.80 2.71 5.53
CA ASP A 65 21.82 1.72 5.87
C ASP A 65 22.15 1.79 7.37
N PRO A 66 21.32 1.15 8.23
CA PRO A 66 21.49 1.20 9.67
C PRO A 66 22.73 0.44 10.16
N THR A 67 23.29 -0.45 9.34
CA THR A 67 24.42 -1.32 9.71
C THR A 67 25.73 -0.91 9.08
N GLY A 68 25.74 0.08 8.18
CA GLY A 68 26.94 0.55 7.50
C GLY A 68 27.51 -0.49 6.55
N ILE A 69 26.64 -1.27 5.87
CA ILE A 69 27.07 -2.34 4.95
C ILE A 69 27.25 -1.86 3.51
N PHE A 70 26.65 -0.73 3.12
CA PHE A 70 26.70 -0.26 1.74
C PHE A 70 28.09 0.29 1.37
N ASP A 71 28.71 -0.28 0.33
CA ASP A 71 29.99 0.20 -0.21
C ASP A 71 29.92 0.76 -1.64
N GLY A 72 28.82 0.51 -2.35
CA GLY A 72 28.62 0.92 -3.74
C GLY A 72 29.56 0.24 -4.74
N ALA A 73 30.30 -0.80 -4.34
CA ALA A 73 31.17 -1.56 -5.22
C ALA A 73 30.44 -2.79 -5.77
N VAL A 74 29.82 -3.57 -4.89
CA VAL A 74 28.99 -4.74 -5.24
C VAL A 74 27.57 -4.64 -4.68
N ASP A 75 27.30 -3.71 -3.76
CA ASP A 75 25.95 -3.37 -3.35
C ASP A 75 25.38 -2.20 -4.16
N ALA A 76 24.07 -2.21 -4.41
CA ALA A 76 23.42 -1.15 -5.15
C ALA A 76 22.04 -0.79 -4.58
N ILE A 77 21.79 0.51 -4.50
CA ILE A 77 20.44 1.05 -4.66
C ILE A 77 20.37 1.70 -6.03
N GLY A 78 19.19 1.71 -6.64
CA GLY A 78 19.09 2.18 -8.01
C GLY A 78 17.69 2.29 -8.56
N ALA A 79 17.67 2.45 -9.88
CA ALA A 79 16.48 2.28 -10.69
C ALA A 79 16.72 1.22 -11.75
N LEU A 80 15.68 0.45 -12.05
CA LEU A 80 15.60 -0.50 -13.16
C LEU A 80 14.48 -0.03 -14.07
N ASN A 81 14.74 0.15 -15.37
CA ASN A 81 13.67 0.26 -16.34
C ASN A 81 13.26 -1.16 -16.75
N THR A 82 12.01 -1.55 -16.57
CA THR A 82 11.56 -2.91 -16.89
C THR A 82 10.24 -2.88 -17.67
N GLN A 83 10.23 -3.57 -18.81
CA GLN A 83 9.12 -3.56 -19.76
C GLN A 83 8.47 -4.95 -19.86
N PRO A 84 7.18 -5.05 -20.23
CA PRO A 84 6.53 -6.32 -20.47
C PRO A 84 7.31 -7.20 -21.47
N GLY A 85 7.54 -8.46 -21.13
CA GLY A 85 8.37 -9.39 -21.90
C GLY A 85 9.88 -9.13 -21.81
N GLY A 86 10.31 -8.29 -20.87
CA GLY A 86 11.70 -8.05 -20.52
C GLY A 86 12.35 -9.27 -19.86
N PRO A 87 13.68 -9.22 -19.63
CA PRO A 87 14.44 -10.35 -19.09
C PRO A 87 14.19 -10.62 -17.60
N HIS A 88 13.71 -9.61 -16.85
CA HIS A 88 13.71 -9.63 -15.39
C HIS A 88 12.32 -9.68 -14.77
N PHE A 89 11.34 -8.98 -15.35
CA PHE A 89 9.94 -9.04 -14.94
C PHE A 89 9.06 -9.34 -16.14
N VAL A 90 8.20 -10.35 -16.03
CA VAL A 90 7.39 -10.83 -17.16
C VAL A 90 6.39 -9.74 -17.60
N ASP A 91 5.81 -9.04 -16.63
CA ASP A 91 4.76 -8.04 -16.86
C ASP A 91 5.30 -6.60 -16.92
N GLY A 92 6.62 -6.39 -16.79
CA GLY A 92 7.22 -5.05 -16.70
C GLY A 92 7.01 -4.39 -15.34
N ALA A 93 7.10 -3.05 -15.30
CA ALA A 93 6.88 -2.25 -14.09
C ALA A 93 5.37 -2.16 -13.75
N PRO A 94 4.98 -2.27 -12.46
CA PRO A 94 3.60 -2.07 -12.02
C PRO A 94 3.01 -0.70 -12.37
N GLU A 95 3.82 0.35 -12.31
CA GLU A 95 3.51 1.71 -12.76
C GLU A 95 4.63 2.24 -13.66
N GLY A 96 4.27 3.08 -14.64
CA GLY A 96 5.26 3.68 -15.53
C GLY A 96 6.16 2.67 -16.25
N ASP A 97 7.46 2.92 -16.22
CA ASP A 97 8.52 2.17 -16.90
C ASP A 97 9.68 1.78 -15.95
N HIS A 98 9.76 2.36 -14.75
CA HIS A 98 10.88 2.28 -13.83
C HIS A 98 10.46 1.78 -12.46
N VAL A 99 11.36 1.07 -11.80
CA VAL A 99 11.20 0.57 -10.43
C VAL A 99 12.45 0.90 -9.63
N ALA A 100 12.35 0.98 -8.31
CA ALA A 100 13.53 1.01 -7.45
C ALA A 100 14.07 -0.39 -7.25
N LEU A 101 15.40 -0.52 -7.22
CA LEU A 101 16.08 -1.75 -6.83
C LEU A 101 16.90 -1.54 -5.56
N VAL A 102 17.00 -2.59 -4.76
CA VAL A 102 17.92 -2.71 -3.63
C VAL A 102 18.61 -4.07 -3.72
N PHE A 103 19.84 -4.07 -4.22
CA PHE A 103 20.70 -5.24 -4.37
C PHE A 103 21.79 -5.26 -3.30
N LEU A 104 22.00 -6.41 -2.68
CA LEU A 104 23.05 -6.65 -1.70
C LEU A 104 23.79 -7.92 -2.07
N GLN A 105 25.11 -7.84 -2.25
CA GLN A 105 25.96 -9.01 -2.54
C GLN A 105 26.34 -9.77 -1.27
N GLY A 106 26.18 -9.15 -0.09
CA GLY A 106 26.43 -9.77 1.22
C GLY A 106 27.91 -9.98 1.55
N ASP A 107 28.81 -9.21 0.94
CA ASP A 107 30.26 -9.31 1.11
C ASP A 107 30.77 -8.62 2.39
N ILE A 108 30.16 -7.50 2.80
CA ILE A 108 30.54 -6.73 3.99
C ILE A 108 29.70 -7.11 5.22
N GLY A 109 28.44 -7.49 5.03
CA GLY A 109 27.55 -7.82 6.14
C GLY A 109 26.21 -8.43 5.72
N ARG A 110 25.40 -8.75 6.72
CA ARG A 110 24.06 -9.37 6.57
C ARG A 110 22.93 -8.51 7.14
N GLY A 111 23.20 -7.21 7.30
CA GLY A 111 22.21 -6.26 7.81
C GLY A 111 21.21 -5.87 6.73
N PRO A 112 20.06 -5.30 7.11
CA PRO A 112 19.11 -4.74 6.17
C PRO A 112 19.64 -3.44 5.56
N MET A 113 19.26 -3.16 4.33
CA MET A 113 19.53 -1.91 3.62
C MET A 113 18.30 -1.52 2.79
N GLY A 114 18.13 -0.25 2.45
CA GLY A 114 17.06 0.15 1.55
C GLY A 114 16.98 1.64 1.28
N LEU A 115 15.76 2.11 1.09
CA LEU A 115 15.42 3.49 0.77
C LEU A 115 14.52 4.07 1.87
N VAL A 116 14.70 5.35 2.18
CA VAL A 116 13.83 6.12 3.08
C VAL A 116 13.48 7.48 2.49
N GLN A 117 12.22 7.88 2.63
CA GLN A 117 11.74 9.23 2.31
C GLN A 117 10.94 9.78 3.50
N THR A 118 11.36 10.95 4.01
CA THR A 118 10.56 11.74 4.95
C THR A 118 9.57 12.60 4.16
N LEU A 119 8.31 12.56 4.55
CA LEU A 119 7.20 13.21 3.86
C LEU A 119 6.96 14.62 4.41
N GLY A 120 6.22 15.43 3.64
CA GLY A 120 5.75 16.74 4.11
C GLY A 120 4.59 16.65 5.12
N ALA A 121 3.87 15.53 5.15
CA ALA A 121 2.78 15.27 6.09
C ALA A 121 3.31 14.85 7.48
N SER A 122 2.49 15.08 8.50
CA SER A 122 2.74 14.65 9.88
C SER A 122 1.70 13.62 10.33
N LEU A 123 2.02 12.85 11.37
CA LEU A 123 1.09 11.88 11.95
C LEU A 123 -0.08 12.61 12.63
N GLU A 124 -1.28 12.39 12.10
CA GLU A 124 -2.54 12.89 12.63
C GLU A 124 -3.14 11.83 13.56
N THR A 125 -3.80 12.27 14.63
CA THR A 125 -4.63 11.40 15.50
C THR A 125 -5.99 11.22 14.86
N ASP A 126 -6.71 10.19 15.28
CA ASP A 126 -8.02 9.87 14.74
C ASP A 126 -7.94 9.81 13.21
N THR A 127 -7.05 8.95 12.70
CA THR A 127 -6.75 8.81 11.27
C THR A 127 -6.32 7.38 10.97
N ILE A 128 -6.82 6.80 9.88
CA ILE A 128 -6.32 5.54 9.33
C ILE A 128 -5.31 5.86 8.25
N TYR A 129 -4.14 5.21 8.31
CA TYR A 129 -3.16 5.25 7.23
C TYR A 129 -3.11 3.91 6.53
N THR A 130 -3.12 3.95 5.19
CA THR A 130 -2.92 2.78 4.34
C THR A 130 -1.76 3.06 3.40
N LEU A 131 -0.64 2.38 3.63
CA LEU A 131 0.54 2.40 2.78
C LEU A 131 0.53 1.13 1.91
N THR A 132 0.61 1.30 0.59
CA THR A 132 0.79 0.20 -0.35
C THR A 132 2.07 0.36 -1.15
N ALA A 133 2.70 -0.76 -1.49
CA ALA A 133 3.85 -0.81 -2.38
C ALA A 133 3.79 -2.10 -3.19
N HIS A 134 4.10 -2.04 -4.48
CA HIS A 134 4.43 -3.26 -5.21
C HIS A 134 5.84 -3.70 -4.80
N VAL A 135 5.98 -4.99 -4.50
CA VAL A 135 7.24 -5.65 -4.16
C VAL A 135 7.52 -6.68 -5.24
N GLY A 136 8.70 -6.57 -5.85
CA GLY A 136 9.15 -7.42 -6.94
C GLY A 136 10.15 -8.45 -6.45
N ASN A 137 9.96 -9.69 -6.88
CA ASN A 137 11.00 -10.72 -6.83
C ASN A 137 11.57 -10.84 -8.24
N ILE A 138 12.76 -10.32 -8.48
CA ILE A 138 13.35 -10.25 -9.83
C ILE A 138 13.75 -11.64 -10.35
N ALA A 139 13.63 -11.88 -11.66
CA ALA A 139 14.15 -13.10 -12.26
C ALA A 139 15.62 -12.98 -12.67
N SER A 140 16.34 -14.10 -12.52
CA SER A 140 17.65 -14.32 -13.13
C SER A 140 17.64 -14.01 -14.62
N GLY A 141 18.68 -13.34 -15.10
CA GLY A 141 18.68 -12.87 -16.48
C GLY A 141 19.92 -12.10 -16.89
N GLN A 142 19.88 -11.61 -18.12
CA GLN A 142 20.90 -10.75 -18.70
C GLN A 142 20.22 -9.53 -19.31
N GLY A 143 20.65 -8.33 -18.91
CA GLY A 143 20.22 -7.09 -19.53
C GLY A 143 20.62 -7.01 -21.01
N PRO A 144 19.87 -6.30 -21.87
CA PRO A 144 20.25 -6.08 -23.26
C PRO A 144 21.40 -5.07 -23.37
N PRO A 145 22.05 -4.92 -24.53
CA PRO A 145 22.94 -3.78 -24.78
C PRO A 145 22.21 -2.45 -24.51
N PRO A 146 22.79 -1.49 -23.78
CA PRO A 146 24.20 -1.43 -23.37
C PRO A 146 24.52 -2.00 -21.97
N CYS A 147 23.56 -2.58 -21.24
CA CYS A 147 23.75 -3.10 -19.88
C CYS A 147 24.12 -4.60 -19.84
N ASP A 148 24.36 -5.22 -20.99
CA ASP A 148 24.83 -6.61 -21.12
C ASP A 148 26.28 -6.82 -20.65
N VAL A 149 26.99 -5.75 -20.30
CA VAL A 149 28.41 -5.74 -19.90
C VAL A 149 28.73 -6.65 -18.71
N PHE A 150 27.74 -6.92 -17.88
CA PHE A 150 27.89 -7.75 -16.71
C PHE A 150 27.56 -9.24 -16.96
N GLY A 151 26.98 -9.57 -18.13
CA GLY A 151 26.59 -10.93 -18.47
C GLY A 151 25.29 -11.38 -17.77
N PHE A 152 25.16 -12.70 -17.60
CA PHE A 152 24.04 -13.31 -16.89
C PHE A 152 24.24 -13.22 -15.38
N PHE A 153 23.20 -12.81 -14.65
CA PHE A 153 23.11 -12.83 -13.20
C PHE A 153 22.14 -13.89 -12.76
N ASP A 154 22.63 -14.76 -11.87
CA ASP A 154 21.78 -15.63 -11.09
C ASP A 154 21.25 -14.82 -9.91
N LEU A 155 19.94 -14.59 -9.91
CA LEU A 155 19.18 -13.86 -8.90
C LEU A 155 18.14 -14.79 -8.26
N ASP A 156 18.29 -16.11 -8.40
CA ASP A 156 17.35 -17.09 -7.86
C ASP A 156 17.25 -16.96 -6.32
N GLY A 157 16.02 -16.84 -5.82
CA GLY A 157 15.70 -16.68 -4.40
C GLY A 157 15.15 -15.30 -4.09
N PHE A 158 14.86 -15.04 -2.80
CA PHE A 158 14.28 -13.77 -2.38
C PHE A 158 14.87 -13.31 -1.04
N PRO A 159 15.42 -12.08 -0.92
CA PRO A 159 16.15 -11.66 0.28
C PRO A 159 15.21 -11.30 1.43
N GLY A 160 13.91 -11.37 1.18
CA GLY A 160 12.88 -10.80 2.00
C GLY A 160 12.83 -9.27 1.89
N TYR A 161 11.67 -8.72 2.20
CA TYR A 161 11.42 -7.30 2.16
C TYR A 161 10.81 -6.80 3.47
N GLN A 162 10.86 -5.48 3.64
CA GLN A 162 10.07 -4.80 4.64
C GLN A 162 9.61 -3.43 4.13
N VAL A 163 8.31 -3.16 4.27
CA VAL A 163 7.69 -1.86 4.00
C VAL A 163 7.27 -1.26 5.33
N GLN A 164 7.75 -0.05 5.66
CA GLN A 164 7.47 0.59 6.95
C GLN A 164 6.84 1.96 6.77
N LEU A 165 5.85 2.23 7.61
CA LEU A 165 5.36 3.58 7.89
C LEU A 165 5.95 4.04 9.23
N LEU A 166 6.48 5.27 9.25
CA LEU A 166 7.14 5.85 10.41
C LEU A 166 6.56 7.21 10.75
N ALA A 167 6.74 7.61 12.01
CA ALA A 167 6.52 8.97 12.49
C ALA A 167 7.67 9.39 13.41
N GLY A 168 8.36 10.49 13.07
CA GLY A 168 9.50 10.99 13.87
C GLY A 168 10.66 10.00 13.95
N GLY A 169 10.83 9.14 12.94
CA GLY A 169 11.85 8.09 12.88
C GLY A 169 11.51 6.80 13.63
N VAL A 170 10.35 6.73 14.29
CA VAL A 170 9.84 5.52 14.95
C VAL A 170 8.90 4.79 13.99
N VAL A 171 9.08 3.47 13.82
CA VAL A 171 8.17 2.61 13.06
C VAL A 171 6.84 2.53 13.80
N ILE A 172 5.75 2.96 13.14
CA ILE A 172 4.40 2.90 13.71
C ILE A 172 3.62 1.70 13.15
N ALA A 173 3.90 1.30 11.92
CA ALA A 173 3.34 0.12 11.29
C ALA A 173 4.31 -0.42 10.22
N GLN A 174 4.25 -1.72 9.95
CA GLN A 174 5.05 -2.33 8.91
C GLN A 174 4.43 -3.63 8.40
N ASP A 175 4.79 -3.96 7.17
CA ASP A 175 4.72 -5.31 6.63
C ASP A 175 6.14 -5.86 6.64
N ASN A 176 6.32 -6.94 7.39
CA ASN A 176 7.60 -7.59 7.56
C ASN A 176 7.59 -8.95 6.87
N ASN A 177 7.83 -8.92 5.57
CA ASN A 177 8.02 -10.10 4.74
C ASN A 177 6.80 -11.04 4.66
N THR A 178 5.57 -10.53 4.76
CA THR A 178 4.37 -11.39 4.76
C THR A 178 4.09 -12.07 3.42
N LEU A 179 4.62 -11.51 2.32
CA LEU A 179 4.53 -12.08 0.96
C LEU A 179 5.65 -13.09 0.63
N THR A 180 6.45 -13.53 1.62
CA THR A 180 7.51 -14.52 1.38
C THR A 180 6.95 -15.80 0.77
N GLY A 181 7.55 -16.26 -0.33
CA GLY A 181 7.14 -17.48 -1.02
C GLY A 181 5.83 -17.36 -1.80
N THR A 182 5.21 -16.17 -1.83
CA THR A 182 4.02 -15.90 -2.66
C THR A 182 4.32 -15.12 -3.92
N ILE A 183 5.54 -14.57 -4.05
CA ILE A 183 6.01 -13.80 -5.22
C ILE A 183 6.98 -14.68 -6.01
N PRO A 184 6.56 -15.32 -7.11
CA PRO A 184 7.48 -16.07 -7.95
C PRO A 184 8.52 -15.15 -8.60
N ASP A 185 9.65 -15.70 -9.01
CA ASP A 185 10.69 -14.95 -9.71
C ASP A 185 10.15 -14.30 -10.98
N GLY A 186 10.48 -13.03 -11.17
CA GLY A 186 10.02 -12.17 -12.25
C GLY A 186 8.60 -11.63 -12.11
N HIS A 187 8.03 -11.68 -10.91
CA HIS A 187 6.67 -11.20 -10.62
C HIS A 187 6.61 -10.20 -9.46
N TRP A 188 5.43 -9.60 -9.33
CA TRP A 188 5.10 -8.59 -8.33
C TRP A 188 3.97 -9.06 -7.43
N ALA A 189 3.95 -8.54 -6.21
CA ALA A 189 2.78 -8.56 -5.34
C ALA A 189 2.65 -7.25 -4.56
N VAL A 190 1.44 -6.93 -4.10
CA VAL A 190 1.18 -5.71 -3.34
C VAL A 190 1.31 -5.97 -1.85
N SER A 191 2.25 -5.27 -1.21
CA SER A 191 2.34 -5.15 0.24
C SER A 191 1.38 -4.06 0.71
N THR A 192 0.62 -4.33 1.78
CA THR A 192 -0.30 -3.38 2.40
C THR A 192 -0.01 -3.26 3.88
N VAL A 193 0.24 -2.03 4.33
CA VAL A 193 0.44 -1.66 5.74
C VAL A 193 -0.70 -0.73 6.13
N GLN A 194 -1.52 -1.16 7.08
CA GLN A 194 -2.63 -0.36 7.59
C GLN A 194 -2.50 -0.13 9.09
N ILE A 195 -2.79 1.10 9.54
CA ILE A 195 -2.84 1.43 10.97
C ILE A 195 -3.88 2.50 11.25
N ALA A 196 -4.72 2.26 12.27
CA ALA A 196 -5.57 3.27 12.88
C ALA A 196 -4.82 3.97 14.02
N ILE A 197 -4.72 5.29 13.93
CA ILE A 197 -4.18 6.14 14.99
C ILE A 197 -5.36 6.67 15.79
N GLY A 198 -5.42 6.31 17.07
CA GLY A 198 -6.47 6.79 17.97
C GLY A 198 -6.27 8.26 18.40
N PRO A 199 -7.05 8.73 19.39
CA PRO A 199 -7.07 10.14 19.82
C PRO A 199 -5.79 10.56 20.55
N SER A 200 -4.92 9.62 20.88
CA SER A 200 -3.61 9.88 21.45
C SER A 200 -2.58 8.89 20.91
N HIS A 201 -1.46 9.42 20.41
CA HIS A 201 -0.31 8.63 19.98
C HIS A 201 0.97 9.39 20.35
N PRO A 202 2.03 8.75 20.90
CA PRO A 202 3.20 9.48 21.38
C PRO A 202 3.99 10.22 20.27
N GLN A 203 3.75 9.87 19.01
CA GLN A 203 4.36 10.44 17.81
C GLN A 203 3.40 11.37 17.06
N ALA A 204 2.25 11.71 17.63
CA ALA A 204 1.32 12.66 17.01
C ALA A 204 2.04 13.99 16.70
N GLY A 205 1.80 14.53 15.50
CA GLY A 205 2.45 15.74 14.98
C GLY A 205 3.89 15.54 14.50
N GLN A 206 4.48 14.34 14.60
CA GLN A 206 5.80 14.08 14.02
C GLN A 206 5.71 13.85 12.52
N PRO A 207 6.73 14.22 11.73
CA PRO A 207 6.75 13.96 10.29
C PRO A 207 6.63 12.47 9.97
N LEU A 208 5.80 12.15 8.97
CA LEU A 208 5.69 10.81 8.43
C LEU A 208 6.90 10.46 7.58
N ALA A 209 7.26 9.18 7.51
CA ALA A 209 8.25 8.67 6.56
C ALA A 209 7.89 7.26 6.09
N VAL A 210 8.39 6.90 4.91
CA VAL A 210 8.28 5.54 4.33
C VAL A 210 9.67 4.94 4.22
N ARG A 211 9.80 3.64 4.55
CA ARG A 211 11.01 2.84 4.26
C ARG A 211 10.66 1.61 3.43
N LEU A 212 11.54 1.32 2.48
CA LEU A 212 11.50 0.15 1.60
C LEU A 212 12.83 -0.57 1.75
N ILE A 213 12.83 -1.82 2.21
CA ILE A 213 14.01 -2.46 2.77
C ILE A 213 14.20 -3.84 2.15
N ASN A 214 15.43 -4.11 1.69
CA ASN A 214 15.96 -5.45 1.49
C ASN A 214 16.44 -5.99 2.85
N LEU A 215 15.90 -7.13 3.28
CA LEU A 215 16.24 -7.72 4.59
C LEU A 215 17.56 -8.50 4.59
N ASN A 216 18.17 -8.71 3.42
CA ASN A 216 19.42 -9.42 3.23
C ASN A 216 19.39 -10.84 3.81
N GLN A 217 18.23 -11.51 3.72
CA GLN A 217 18.08 -12.89 4.15
C GLN A 217 18.66 -13.80 3.06
N ILE A 218 19.48 -14.76 3.48
CA ILE A 218 20.03 -15.75 2.57
C ILE A 218 18.99 -16.86 2.42
N ASP A 219 18.33 -16.90 1.26
CA ASP A 219 17.36 -17.95 0.92
C ASP A 219 18.06 -19.17 0.30
N THR A 220 19.03 -18.95 -0.60
CA THR A 220 19.80 -20.04 -1.21
C THR A 220 21.26 -20.05 -0.72
N PRO A 221 21.86 -21.23 -0.43
CA PRO A 221 23.26 -21.30 0.05
C PRO A 221 24.32 -20.90 -0.97
N MET A 222 23.96 -20.70 -2.25
CA MET A 222 24.92 -20.43 -3.32
C MET A 222 25.10 -18.93 -3.62
N ASP A 223 24.11 -18.07 -3.34
CA ASP A 223 24.17 -16.66 -3.75
C ASP A 223 23.76 -15.69 -2.64
N PRO A 224 24.72 -14.94 -2.06
CA PRO A 224 24.42 -13.84 -1.14
C PRO A 224 23.98 -12.55 -1.87
N GLY A 225 23.78 -12.60 -3.19
CA GLY A 225 23.47 -11.49 -4.09
C GLY A 225 22.01 -11.42 -4.51
N ILE A 226 21.09 -11.09 -3.60
CA ILE A 226 19.65 -11.14 -3.91
C ILE A 226 19.04 -9.74 -3.81
N GLU A 227 18.36 -9.36 -4.90
CA GLU A 227 17.69 -8.08 -5.10
C GLU A 227 16.25 -8.13 -4.58
N VAL A 228 15.71 -6.98 -4.21
CA VAL A 228 14.27 -6.76 -4.13
C VAL A 228 13.95 -5.42 -4.78
N ASP A 229 12.87 -5.41 -5.55
CA ASP A 229 12.41 -4.24 -6.26
C ASP A 229 11.13 -3.68 -5.64
N PHE A 230 10.94 -2.37 -5.80
CA PHE A 230 9.78 -1.66 -5.30
C PHE A 230 9.22 -0.70 -6.35
N ASP A 231 7.91 -0.59 -6.39
CA ASP A 231 7.23 0.35 -7.28
C ASP A 231 5.86 0.80 -6.75
N ASP A 232 5.31 1.87 -7.34
CA ASP A 232 3.96 2.39 -7.14
C ASP A 232 3.61 2.58 -5.66
N ILE A 233 4.46 3.31 -4.95
CA ILE A 233 4.30 3.57 -3.52
C ILE A 233 3.15 4.55 -3.31
N ARG A 234 2.13 4.16 -2.55
CA ARG A 234 0.97 5.00 -2.26
C ARG A 234 0.72 5.05 -0.77
N LEU A 235 0.53 6.24 -0.24
CA LEU A 235 0.08 6.44 1.14
C LEU A 235 -1.23 7.20 1.10
N LEU A 236 -2.27 6.58 1.65
CA LEU A 236 -3.57 7.20 1.86
C LEU A 236 -3.73 7.50 3.35
N ARG A 237 -4.34 8.65 3.67
CA ARG A 237 -4.92 8.94 4.98
C ARG A 237 -6.44 8.94 4.85
N GLY A 238 -7.12 8.23 5.71
CA GLY A 238 -8.58 8.16 5.76
C GLY A 238 -9.08 8.37 7.17
N CYS A 239 -10.39 8.38 7.32
CA CYS A 239 -11.02 8.61 8.61
C CYS A 239 -10.96 7.32 9.42
N PRO A 240 -10.85 7.43 10.75
CA PRO A 240 -11.00 6.30 11.66
C PRO A 240 -12.47 5.91 11.82
N ALA A 241 -13.39 6.65 11.17
CA ALA A 241 -14.79 6.32 11.11
C ALA A 241 -14.90 4.89 10.56
N ILE A 242 -15.19 3.98 11.47
CA ILE A 242 -15.28 2.54 11.23
C ILE A 242 -16.66 2.17 10.73
N GLY A 243 -17.63 3.08 10.74
CA GLY A 243 -19.04 2.77 10.55
C GLY A 243 -19.74 2.30 11.82
N ASP A 244 -19.03 2.26 12.96
CA ASP A 244 -19.63 2.09 14.29
C ASP A 244 -20.38 3.36 14.65
N LEU A 245 -21.70 3.29 14.59
CA LEU A 245 -22.65 4.37 14.78
C LEU A 245 -23.40 4.23 16.10
N ASP A 246 -23.43 3.03 16.70
CA ASP A 246 -24.06 2.78 17.99
C ASP A 246 -23.08 2.76 19.18
N ASP A 247 -21.81 3.07 18.92
CA ASP A 247 -20.69 3.12 19.87
C ASP A 247 -20.42 1.76 20.56
N SER A 248 -20.66 0.65 19.85
CA SER A 248 -20.42 -0.71 20.35
C SER A 248 -18.97 -1.18 20.18
N GLY A 249 -18.19 -0.49 19.36
CA GLY A 249 -16.77 -0.75 19.10
C GLY A 249 -16.47 -1.48 17.80
N ASP A 250 -17.48 -1.81 17.01
CA ASP A 250 -17.40 -2.43 15.69
C ASP A 250 -18.48 -1.89 14.76
N ALA A 251 -18.34 -2.13 13.45
CA ALA A 251 -19.36 -1.80 12.47
C ALA A 251 -20.12 -3.06 12.09
N ASP A 252 -21.38 -3.16 12.51
CA ASP A 252 -22.19 -4.35 12.35
C ASP A 252 -23.68 -4.03 12.03
N LEU A 253 -24.56 -5.03 12.16
CA LEU A 253 -25.96 -4.89 11.76
C LEU A 253 -26.74 -3.79 12.50
N PRO A 254 -26.56 -3.61 13.82
CA PRO A 254 -27.02 -2.43 14.57
C PRO A 254 -26.73 -1.06 13.94
N ASP A 255 -25.60 -0.89 13.25
CA ASP A 255 -25.23 0.40 12.64
C ASP A 255 -25.98 0.71 11.36
N VAL A 256 -26.42 -0.32 10.63
CA VAL A 256 -27.12 -0.18 9.34
C VAL A 256 -28.30 0.79 9.39
N PRO A 257 -29.28 0.67 10.32
CA PRO A 257 -30.37 1.62 10.41
C PRO A 257 -29.91 3.04 10.72
N LEU A 258 -28.89 3.22 11.56
CA LEU A 258 -28.34 4.54 11.89
C LEU A 258 -27.70 5.18 10.65
N PHE A 259 -26.89 4.42 9.91
CA PHE A 259 -26.24 4.88 8.69
C PHE A 259 -27.27 5.30 7.62
N VAL A 260 -28.31 4.48 7.44
CA VAL A 260 -29.42 4.79 6.52
C VAL A 260 -30.17 6.03 6.98
N ASP A 261 -30.44 6.19 8.28
CA ASP A 261 -31.13 7.36 8.80
C ASP A 261 -30.28 8.62 8.63
N VAL A 262 -28.95 8.56 8.79
CA VAL A 262 -28.04 9.68 8.46
C VAL A 262 -28.09 10.02 6.98
N LEU A 263 -27.96 9.03 6.08
CA LEU A 263 -28.01 9.24 4.61
C LEU A 263 -29.32 9.87 4.14
N LEU A 264 -30.42 9.54 4.81
CA LEU A 264 -31.75 10.09 4.51
C LEU A 264 -32.02 11.44 5.21
N GLY A 265 -31.09 11.91 6.05
CA GLY A 265 -31.26 13.11 6.88
C GLY A 265 -32.33 12.97 7.97
N LEU A 266 -32.65 11.74 8.35
CA LEU A 266 -33.58 11.41 9.45
C LEU A 266 -32.85 11.45 10.80
N ASP A 267 -31.59 11.04 10.81
CA ASP A 267 -30.67 11.23 11.92
C ASP A 267 -29.82 12.47 11.69
N THR A 268 -29.76 13.35 12.69
CA THR A 268 -28.99 14.60 12.65
C THR A 268 -28.01 14.70 13.81
N ASP A 269 -27.77 13.59 14.53
CA ASP A 269 -26.73 13.52 15.53
C ASP A 269 -25.37 13.80 14.87
N PRO A 270 -24.62 14.83 15.32
CA PRO A 270 -23.32 15.16 14.75
C PRO A 270 -22.30 14.01 14.82
N GLN A 271 -22.40 13.16 15.84
CA GLN A 271 -21.51 12.01 16.00
C GLN A 271 -21.81 10.96 14.92
N HIS A 272 -23.08 10.62 14.73
CA HIS A 272 -23.47 9.66 13.69
C HIS A 272 -23.17 10.17 12.28
N ILE A 273 -23.37 11.47 12.01
CA ILE A 273 -22.96 12.09 10.74
C ILE A 273 -21.45 11.93 10.52
N ALA A 274 -20.63 12.24 11.54
CA ALA A 274 -19.18 12.11 11.43
C ALA A 274 -18.71 10.66 11.26
N GLN A 275 -19.33 9.72 11.96
CA GLN A 275 -19.04 8.28 11.85
C GLN A 275 -19.53 7.67 10.51
N SER A 276 -20.49 8.33 9.85
CA SER A 276 -21.00 7.89 8.55
C SER A 276 -20.23 8.47 7.36
N ASP A 277 -19.45 9.54 7.54
CA ASP A 277 -18.55 10.12 6.51
C ASP A 277 -17.24 9.30 6.42
N LEU A 278 -17.37 8.09 5.89
CA LEU A 278 -16.30 7.09 5.82
C LEU A 278 -15.21 7.46 4.82
N ASN A 279 -15.50 8.34 3.86
CA ASN A 279 -14.52 8.83 2.89
C ASN A 279 -13.89 10.19 3.27
N CYS A 280 -14.22 10.75 4.45
CA CYS A 280 -13.77 12.08 4.91
C CYS A 280 -14.12 13.26 3.98
N SER A 281 -15.17 13.15 3.17
CA SER A 281 -15.57 14.23 2.27
C SER A 281 -16.20 15.42 3.00
N GLN A 282 -16.40 15.30 4.31
CA GLN A 282 -17.16 16.19 5.19
C GLN A 282 -18.67 16.11 4.95
N THR A 283 -19.13 15.10 4.21
CA THR A 283 -20.53 14.87 3.89
C THR A 283 -20.84 13.39 3.87
N THR A 284 -21.86 12.96 4.62
CA THR A 284 -22.40 11.61 4.46
C THR A 284 -23.28 11.54 3.22
N ASP A 285 -22.84 10.82 2.19
CA ASP A 285 -23.59 10.65 0.95
C ASP A 285 -23.44 9.23 0.35
N GLY A 286 -23.95 9.05 -0.87
CA GLY A 286 -23.93 7.74 -1.54
C GLY A 286 -22.51 7.15 -1.73
N SER A 287 -21.48 7.99 -1.65
CA SER A 287 -20.07 7.60 -1.75
C SER A 287 -19.57 6.85 -0.52
N ASP A 288 -20.22 7.00 0.64
CA ASP A 288 -19.88 6.29 1.87
C ASP A 288 -20.45 4.87 1.93
N ILE A 289 -21.48 4.57 1.12
CA ILE A 289 -22.20 3.28 1.18
C ILE A 289 -21.25 2.09 0.93
N ALA A 290 -20.37 2.20 -0.06
CA ALA A 290 -19.44 1.11 -0.39
C ALA A 290 -18.44 0.87 0.76
N LEU A 291 -17.99 1.95 1.41
CA LEU A 291 -17.08 1.89 2.55
C LEU A 291 -17.78 1.31 3.78
N PHE A 292 -19.04 1.67 3.99
CA PHE A 292 -19.83 1.16 5.10
C PHE A 292 -20.05 -0.35 4.95
N ILE A 293 -20.42 -0.79 3.74
CA ILE A 293 -20.52 -2.21 3.42
C ILE A 293 -19.18 -2.93 3.61
N GLN A 294 -18.07 -2.31 3.21
CA GLN A 294 -16.75 -2.88 3.44
C GLN A 294 -16.44 -3.04 4.93
N ALA A 295 -16.79 -2.05 5.74
CA ALA A 295 -16.63 -2.12 7.19
C ALA A 295 -17.48 -3.23 7.82
N LEU A 296 -18.74 -3.39 7.41
CA LEU A 296 -19.66 -4.44 7.86
C LEU A 296 -19.20 -5.88 7.56
N LEU A 297 -18.32 -6.05 6.56
CA LEU A 297 -17.89 -7.37 6.08
C LEU A 297 -16.54 -7.82 6.65
N ASN A 298 -15.84 -6.95 7.38
CA ASN A 298 -14.56 -7.24 8.02
C ASN A 298 -14.75 -7.78 9.44
#